data_AF-A0A519W7P0-F1
#
_entry.id   AF-A0A519W7P0-F1
#
_cell.length_a   1.000
_cell.length_b   1.000
_cell.length_c   1.000
_cell.angle_alpha   90.00
_cell.angle_beta   90.00
_cell.angle_gamma   90.00
#
_symmetry.space_group_name_H-M   'P 1'
#
loop_
_entity.id
_entity.type
_entity.pdbx_description
1 polymer ?
#
loop_
_entity_poly.entity_id
_entity_poly.type
_entity_poly.pdbx_seq_one_letter_code
_entity_poly.pdbx_strand_id
1 'polypeptide(L)'
;MILFNKFNLHRYFRAFALWADWPLLKEKANVSYHELQKWISTTFHVNTEKQLAYLNDSTEKALATSATIVATTLATLSSTLLFMGFTLLFTFFILNYRRVLFTFLTSVFAAQHKEKVTEIVNQIQFIIKKYIIGLFLQMLIVTVLMITVLSLLGVKYAVLLGLVAGIFNVVPYLGIFFALLVSCLITFATAGAGKVLLVLIAYIGVHAIDGNIL
;
A
#
# COMPACT_ATOMS: atom_id res chain seq x y z
N MET A 1 11.19 33.28 -25.80
CA MET A 1 9.74 33.00 -25.94
C MET A 1 9.56 31.76 -26.79
N ILE A 2 9.36 30.61 -26.13
CA ILE A 2 8.56 29.43 -26.56
C ILE A 2 8.95 28.78 -27.90
N LEU A 3 9.95 27.90 -27.89
CA LEU A 3 9.99 26.73 -28.77
C LEU A 3 9.63 25.51 -27.92
N PHE A 4 8.31 25.28 -27.78
CA PHE A 4 7.76 24.11 -27.14
C PHE A 4 8.05 22.89 -28.02
N ASN A 5 8.99 22.07 -27.54
CA ASN A 5 9.22 20.71 -27.96
C ASN A 5 7.91 19.90 -27.82
N LYS A 6 7.14 19.82 -28.90
CA LYS A 6 5.85 19.12 -28.98
C LYS A 6 5.99 17.69 -29.50
N PHE A 7 7.15 17.06 -29.33
CA PHE A 7 7.42 15.72 -29.84
C PHE A 7 8.01 14.81 -28.75
N ASN A 8 7.19 14.49 -27.73
CA ASN A 8 7.35 13.24 -26.98
C ASN A 8 6.15 12.87 -26.07
N LEU A 9 4.97 13.48 -26.26
CA LEU A 9 3.81 13.17 -25.40
C LEU A 9 3.12 11.83 -25.78
N HIS A 10 3.38 11.31 -26.98
CA HIS A 10 2.67 10.13 -27.51
C HIS A 10 3.21 8.78 -26.99
N ARG A 11 4.40 8.75 -26.36
CA ARG A 11 4.97 7.51 -25.78
C ARG A 11 4.45 7.17 -24.39
N TYR A 12 3.77 8.09 -23.71
CA TYR A 12 3.30 7.90 -22.33
C TYR A 12 2.01 7.08 -22.20
N PHE A 13 1.30 6.81 -23.32
CA PHE A 13 0.03 6.07 -23.33
C PHE A 13 0.04 4.89 -24.30
N ARG A 14 0.93 3.91 -24.08
CA ARG A 14 0.98 2.66 -24.88
C ARG A 14 0.39 1.42 -24.20
N ALA A 15 -0.34 1.57 -23.09
CA ALA A 15 -1.10 0.45 -22.51
C ALA A 15 -2.16 -0.09 -23.50
N PHE A 16 -2.66 0.76 -24.41
CA PHE A 16 -3.63 0.37 -25.44
C PHE A 16 -3.02 -0.41 -26.62
N ALA A 17 -1.70 -0.34 -26.84
CA ALA A 17 -1.04 -1.04 -27.95
C ALA A 17 -0.94 -2.56 -27.74
N LEU A 18 -0.83 -3.02 -26.48
CA LEU A 18 -0.81 -4.44 -26.12
C LEU A 18 -2.10 -5.17 -26.50
N TRP A 19 -3.24 -4.46 -26.47
CA TRP A 19 -4.54 -5.02 -26.85
C TRP A 19 -4.64 -5.25 -28.36
N ALA A 20 -3.96 -4.42 -29.17
CA ALA A 20 -3.91 -4.57 -30.62
C ALA A 20 -3.02 -5.75 -31.07
N ASP A 21 -2.00 -6.09 -30.28
CA ASP A 21 -1.07 -7.21 -30.56
C ASP A 21 -1.57 -8.57 -30.02
N TRP A 22 -2.66 -8.57 -29.24
CA TRP A 22 -3.30 -9.77 -28.68
C TRP A 22 -3.58 -10.91 -29.70
N PRO A 23 -4.16 -10.65 -30.89
CA PRO A 23 -4.39 -11.71 -31.87
C PRO A 23 -3.10 -12.39 -32.35
N LEU A 24 -2.02 -11.62 -32.55
CA LEU A 24 -0.73 -12.13 -33.01
C LEU A 24 0.00 -12.92 -31.91
N LEU A 25 -0.16 -12.51 -30.65
CA LEU A 25 0.32 -13.26 -29.48
C LEU A 25 -0.40 -14.60 -29.35
N LYS A 26 -1.72 -14.63 -29.57
CA LYS A 26 -2.52 -15.86 -29.53
C LYS A 26 -2.07 -16.86 -30.61
N GLU A 27 -1.79 -16.38 -31.81
CA GLU A 27 -1.32 -17.20 -32.93
C GLU A 27 0.07 -17.80 -32.64
N LYS A 28 1.04 -16.97 -32.21
CA LYS A 28 2.38 -17.46 -31.85
C LYS A 28 2.36 -18.42 -30.67
N ALA A 29 1.55 -18.15 -29.65
CA ALA A 29 1.39 -19.05 -28.52
C ALA A 29 0.84 -20.42 -28.96
N ASN A 30 -0.10 -20.46 -29.90
CA ASN A 30 -0.66 -21.70 -30.40
C ASN A 30 0.36 -22.53 -31.22
N VAL A 31 1.15 -21.88 -32.07
CA VAL A 31 2.23 -22.55 -32.81
C VAL A 31 3.29 -23.10 -31.87
N SER A 32 3.79 -22.30 -30.93
CA SER A 32 4.77 -22.75 -29.93
C SER A 32 4.22 -23.86 -29.02
N TYR A 33 2.93 -23.83 -28.70
CA TYR A 33 2.26 -24.91 -27.96
C TYR A 33 2.33 -26.25 -28.71
N HIS A 34 2.07 -26.25 -30.02
CA HIS A 34 2.14 -27.46 -30.84
C HIS A 34 3.57 -27.97 -31.06
N GLU A 35 4.55 -27.09 -31.22
CA GLU A 35 5.95 -27.47 -31.33
C GLU A 35 6.50 -28.07 -30.04
N LEU A 36 6.17 -27.47 -28.89
CA LEU A 36 6.52 -27.99 -27.57
C LEU A 36 5.88 -29.35 -27.31
N GLN A 37 4.59 -29.50 -27.63
CA GLN A 37 3.87 -30.77 -27.49
C GLN A 37 4.53 -31.89 -28.30
N LYS A 38 4.92 -31.60 -29.55
CA LYS A 38 5.62 -32.54 -30.43
C LYS A 38 7.00 -32.90 -29.88
N TRP A 39 7.79 -31.91 -29.44
CA TRP A 39 9.12 -32.12 -28.86
C TRP A 39 9.06 -32.98 -27.59
N ILE A 40 8.15 -32.66 -26.66
CA ILE A 40 7.96 -33.42 -25.41
C ILE A 40 7.55 -34.87 -25.73
N SER A 41 6.65 -35.06 -26.70
CA SER A 41 6.22 -36.40 -27.14
C SER A 41 7.40 -37.22 -27.67
N THR A 42 8.24 -36.63 -28.51
CA THR A 42 9.39 -37.32 -29.12
C THR A 42 10.57 -37.54 -28.17
N THR A 43 10.82 -36.62 -27.22
CA THR A 43 11.97 -36.71 -26.31
C THR A 43 11.67 -37.56 -25.08
N PHE A 44 10.48 -37.44 -24.51
CA PHE A 44 10.12 -38.10 -23.25
C PHE A 44 9.15 -39.29 -23.42
N HIS A 45 8.75 -39.62 -24.66
CA HIS A 45 7.81 -40.71 -24.97
C HIS A 45 6.46 -40.61 -24.24
N VAL A 46 6.09 -39.40 -23.81
CA VAL A 46 4.80 -39.16 -23.15
C VAL A 46 3.75 -38.93 -24.24
N ASN A 47 2.72 -39.77 -24.27
CA ASN A 47 1.62 -39.63 -25.22
C ASN A 47 0.93 -38.25 -25.05
N THR A 48 0.69 -37.58 -26.17
CA THR A 48 -0.10 -36.35 -26.35
C THR A 48 -1.38 -36.33 -25.51
N GLU A 49 -2.05 -37.48 -25.37
CA GLU A 49 -3.28 -37.63 -24.58
C GLU A 49 -3.05 -37.45 -23.07
N LYS A 50 -1.95 -38.00 -22.53
CA LYS A 50 -1.58 -37.79 -21.11
C LYS A 50 -1.16 -36.35 -20.86
N GLN A 51 -0.47 -35.73 -21.81
CA GLN A 51 -0.10 -34.30 -21.72
C GLN A 51 -1.35 -33.40 -21.69
N LEU A 52 -2.34 -33.68 -22.54
CA LEU A 52 -3.62 -32.98 -22.57
C LEU A 52 -4.42 -33.17 -21.26
N ALA A 53 -4.41 -34.39 -20.69
CA ALA A 53 -5.09 -34.66 -19.43
C ALA A 53 -4.48 -33.86 -18.25
N TYR A 54 -3.15 -33.80 -18.12
CA TYR A 54 -2.48 -33.00 -17.08
C TYR A 54 -2.69 -31.49 -17.27
N LEU A 55 -2.72 -31.01 -18.51
CA LEU A 55 -3.00 -29.61 -18.82
C LEU A 55 -4.44 -29.23 -18.49
N ASN A 56 -5.41 -30.08 -18.82
CA ASN A 56 -6.82 -29.85 -18.50
C ASN A 56 -7.05 -29.85 -16.98
N ASP A 57 -6.50 -30.82 -16.24
CA ASP A 57 -6.57 -30.86 -14.77
C ASP A 57 -5.89 -29.63 -14.13
N SER A 58 -4.74 -29.21 -14.64
CA SER A 58 -4.04 -28.00 -14.16
C SER A 58 -4.82 -26.72 -14.49
N THR A 59 -5.46 -26.67 -15.65
CA THR A 59 -6.28 -25.53 -16.09
C THR A 59 -7.56 -25.44 -15.26
N GLU A 60 -8.21 -26.57 -14.97
CA GLU A 60 -9.39 -26.64 -14.12
C GLU A 60 -9.04 -26.22 -12.68
N LYS A 61 -7.91 -26.69 -12.14
CA LYS A 61 -7.40 -26.24 -10.83
C LYS A 61 -7.04 -24.75 -10.81
N ALA A 62 -6.42 -24.23 -11.88
CA ALA A 62 -6.10 -22.81 -11.99
C ALA A 62 -7.36 -21.94 -12.11
N LEU A 63 -8.38 -22.38 -12.85
CA LEU A 63 -9.68 -21.73 -12.95
C LEU A 63 -10.42 -21.75 -11.61
N ALA A 64 -10.45 -22.89 -10.92
CA ALA A 64 -11.05 -22.99 -9.59
C ALA A 64 -10.31 -22.12 -8.55
N THR A 65 -8.98 -22.10 -8.59
CA THR A 65 -8.15 -21.28 -7.70
C THR A 65 -8.33 -19.80 -7.98
N SER A 66 -8.36 -19.39 -9.26
CA SER A 66 -8.58 -17.99 -9.64
C SER A 66 -9.99 -17.51 -9.29
N ALA A 67 -11.03 -18.33 -9.52
CA ALA A 67 -12.39 -18.04 -9.06
C ALA A 67 -12.44 -17.88 -7.53
N THR A 68 -11.72 -18.73 -6.79
CA THR A 68 -11.61 -18.62 -5.33
C THR A 68 -10.89 -17.35 -4.91
N ILE A 69 -9.76 -17.00 -5.53
CA ILE A 69 -9.01 -15.76 -5.24
C ILE A 69 -9.86 -14.52 -5.52
N VAL A 70 -10.61 -14.50 -6.63
CA VAL A 70 -11.51 -13.39 -6.97
C VAL A 70 -12.64 -13.31 -5.96
N ALA A 71 -13.27 -14.43 -5.62
CA ALA A 71 -14.35 -14.48 -4.65
C ALA A 71 -13.88 -14.04 -3.26
N THR A 72 -12.72 -14.51 -2.79
CA THR A 72 -12.15 -14.11 -1.50
C THR A 72 -11.74 -12.65 -1.50
N THR A 73 -11.10 -12.16 -2.56
CA THR A 73 -10.75 -10.74 -2.69
C THR A 73 -12.00 -9.87 -2.64
N LEU A 74 -13.05 -10.22 -3.39
CA LEU A 74 -14.30 -9.46 -3.41
C LEU A 74 -15.00 -9.50 -2.05
N ALA A 75 -15.01 -10.65 -1.38
CA ALA A 75 -15.55 -10.79 -0.03
C ALA A 75 -14.76 -9.96 0.99
N THR A 76 -13.43 -9.99 0.95
CA THR A 76 -12.56 -9.20 1.83
C THR A 76 -12.72 -7.70 1.57
N LEU A 77 -12.78 -7.27 0.32
CA LEU A 77 -13.05 -5.86 -0.01
C LEU A 77 -14.42 -5.43 0.49
N SER A 78 -15.45 -6.25 0.27
CA SER A 78 -16.81 -5.95 0.74
C SER A 78 -16.87 -5.84 2.26
N SER A 79 -16.27 -6.78 2.99
CA SER A 79 -16.23 -6.74 4.46
C SER A 79 -15.40 -5.57 4.98
N THR A 80 -14.28 -5.23 4.34
CA THR A 80 -13.45 -4.07 4.68
C THR A 80 -14.20 -2.76 4.46
N LEU A 81 -14.93 -2.64 3.35
CA LEU A 81 -15.77 -1.46 3.06
C LEU A 81 -16.89 -1.31 4.09
N LEU A 82 -17.58 -2.41 4.42
CA LEU A 82 -18.61 -2.40 5.46
C LEU A 82 -18.02 -2.01 6.81
N PHE A 83 -16.90 -2.60 7.20
CA PHE A 83 -16.20 -2.26 8.44
C PHE A 83 -15.84 -0.77 8.47
N MET A 84 -15.22 -0.25 7.41
CA MET A 84 -14.86 1.17 7.30
C MET A 84 -16.10 2.07 7.37
N GLY A 85 -17.19 1.69 6.69
CA GLY A 85 -18.47 2.39 6.73
C GLY A 85 -19.06 2.46 8.14
N PHE A 86 -19.12 1.33 8.85
CA PHE A 86 -19.57 1.28 10.24
C PHE A 86 -18.64 2.04 11.20
N THR A 87 -17.33 1.94 11.02
CA THR A 87 -16.36 2.71 11.81
C THR A 87 -16.59 4.20 11.64
N LEU A 88 -16.77 4.69 10.41
CA LEU A 88 -17.10 6.09 10.14
C LEU A 88 -18.43 6.49 10.76
N LEU A 89 -19.47 5.65 10.60
CA LEU A 89 -20.79 5.88 11.17
C LEU A 89 -20.74 5.99 12.70
N PHE A 90 -20.10 5.03 13.39
CA PHE A 90 -19.95 5.06 14.85
C PHE A 90 -19.11 6.24 15.31
N THR A 91 -18.02 6.55 14.60
CA THR A 91 -17.20 7.73 14.89
C THR A 91 -18.03 9.01 14.79
N PHE A 92 -18.83 9.15 13.73
CA PHE A 92 -19.74 10.28 13.56
C PHE A 92 -20.73 10.38 14.73
N PHE A 93 -21.40 9.29 15.11
CA PHE A 93 -22.33 9.29 16.23
C PHE A 93 -21.65 9.63 17.56
N ILE A 94 -20.49 9.04 17.87
CA ILE A 94 -19.74 9.33 19.09
C ILE A 94 -19.35 10.81 19.15
N LEU A 95 -18.89 11.40 18.03
CA LEU A 95 -18.50 12.80 17.96
C LEU A 95 -19.70 13.76 18.07
N ASN A 96 -20.82 13.41 17.45
CA ASN A 96 -22.07 14.18 17.49
C ASN A 96 -22.68 14.18 18.91
N TYR A 97 -22.72 13.00 19.54
CA TYR A 97 -23.31 12.81 20.87
C TYR A 97 -22.30 12.94 22.03
N ARG A 98 -21.08 13.45 21.78
CA ARG A 98 -20.00 13.53 22.78
C ARG A 98 -20.41 14.18 24.11
N ARG A 99 -21.26 15.22 24.08
CA ARG A 99 -21.72 15.93 25.29
C ARG A 99 -22.68 15.07 26.11
N VAL A 100 -23.56 14.33 25.44
CA VAL A 100 -24.49 13.39 26.07
C VAL A 100 -23.71 12.24 26.69
N LEU A 101 -22.73 11.68 25.97
CA LEU A 101 -21.85 10.63 26.48
C LEU A 101 -21.05 11.10 27.71
N PHE A 102 -20.52 12.32 27.69
CA PHE A 102 -19.83 12.91 28.84
C PHE A 102 -20.77 13.11 30.05
N THR A 103 -21.97 13.63 29.81
CA THR A 103 -22.97 13.83 30.87
C THR A 103 -23.39 12.49 31.47
N PHE A 104 -23.66 11.49 30.63
CA PHE A 104 -23.95 10.12 31.04
C PHE A 104 -22.81 9.56 31.90
N LEU A 105 -21.56 9.65 31.44
CA LEU A 105 -20.40 9.19 32.18
C LEU A 105 -20.32 9.82 33.58
N THR A 106 -20.47 11.15 33.70
CA THR A 106 -20.44 11.83 35.01
C THR A 106 -21.65 11.49 35.90
N SER A 107 -22.80 11.13 35.31
CA SER A 107 -24.02 10.79 36.03
C SER A 107 -23.96 9.44 36.74
N VAL A 108 -23.12 8.52 36.26
CA VAL A 108 -22.93 7.18 36.85
C VAL A 108 -22.18 7.24 38.18
N PHE A 109 -21.41 8.31 38.44
CA PHE A 109 -20.64 8.48 39.67
C PHE A 109 -21.41 9.31 40.72
N ALA A 110 -21.17 9.00 42.00
CA ALA A 110 -21.69 9.78 43.13
C ALA A 110 -21.26 11.25 43.04
N ALA A 111 -22.09 12.17 43.57
CA ALA A 111 -21.89 13.62 43.46
C ALA A 111 -20.48 14.08 43.89
N GLN A 112 -19.94 13.49 44.96
CA GLN A 112 -18.61 13.76 45.50
C GLN A 112 -17.44 13.44 44.53
N HIS A 113 -17.66 12.59 43.52
CA HIS A 113 -16.64 12.20 42.54
C HIS A 113 -16.80 12.88 41.17
N LYS A 114 -17.90 13.60 40.92
CA LYS A 114 -18.20 14.22 39.62
C LYS A 114 -17.15 15.23 39.16
N GLU A 115 -16.66 16.04 40.10
CA GLU A 115 -15.59 17.01 39.82
C GLU A 115 -14.30 16.30 39.41
N LYS A 116 -13.92 15.25 40.16
CA LYS A 116 -12.72 14.47 39.85
C LYS A 116 -12.79 13.76 38.50
N VAL A 117 -13.95 13.18 38.16
CA VAL A 117 -14.17 12.55 36.85
C VAL A 117 -14.06 13.59 35.73
N THR A 118 -14.67 14.76 35.90
CA THR A 118 -14.59 15.86 34.93
C THR A 118 -13.16 16.33 34.71
N GLU A 119 -12.39 16.49 35.79
CA GLU A 119 -10.98 16.83 35.75
C GLU A 119 -10.18 15.80 34.94
N ILE A 120 -10.36 14.50 35.22
CA ILE A 120 -9.66 13.41 34.52
C ILE A 120 -10.00 13.42 33.02
N VAL A 121 -11.27 13.55 32.65
CA VAL A 121 -11.65 13.59 31.21
C VAL A 121 -11.03 14.80 30.52
N ASN A 122 -11.01 15.97 31.16
CA ASN A 122 -10.37 17.16 30.59
C ASN A 122 -8.85 16.98 30.43
N GLN A 123 -8.18 16.33 31.40
CA GLN A 123 -6.76 16.00 31.28
C GLN A 123 -6.51 15.02 30.14
N ILE A 124 -7.34 13.97 29.98
CA ILE A 124 -7.24 13.03 28.85
C ILE A 124 -7.39 13.77 27.53
N GLN A 125 -8.40 14.64 27.39
CA GLN A 125 -8.58 15.44 26.18
C GLN A 125 -7.38 16.35 25.89
N PHE A 126 -6.79 16.96 26.93
CA PHE A 126 -5.60 17.79 26.79
C PHE A 126 -4.39 16.98 26.29
N ILE A 127 -4.13 15.82 26.90
CA ILE A 127 -3.03 14.93 26.52
C ILE A 127 -3.22 14.44 25.08
N ILE A 128 -4.42 13.99 24.71
CA ILE A 128 -4.71 13.52 23.34
C ILE A 128 -4.49 14.65 22.32
N LYS A 129 -4.96 15.87 22.59
CA LYS A 129 -4.73 17.02 21.69
C LYS A 129 -3.24 17.31 21.51
N LYS A 130 -2.47 17.31 22.60
CA LYS A 130 -1.02 17.53 22.56
C LYS A 130 -0.30 16.41 21.80
N TYR A 131 -0.71 15.17 22.00
CA TYR A 131 -0.17 14.02 21.27
C TYR A 131 -0.43 14.12 19.75
N ILE A 132 -1.65 14.47 19.34
CA ILE A 132 -1.97 14.66 17.91
C ILE A 132 -1.10 15.77 17.29
N ILE A 133 -0.92 16.89 17.99
CA ILE A 133 -0.05 17.98 17.51
C ILE A 133 1.41 17.49 17.40
N GLY A 134 1.88 16.72 18.39
CA GLY A 134 3.20 16.09 18.37
C GLY A 134 3.39 15.17 17.16
N LEU A 135 2.41 14.29 16.90
CA LEU A 135 2.40 13.43 15.72
C LEU A 135 2.49 14.23 14.42
N PHE A 136 1.68 15.29 14.25
CA PHE A 136 1.75 16.13 13.06
C PHE A 136 3.12 16.78 12.86
N LEU A 137 3.74 17.27 13.96
CA LEU A 137 5.07 17.86 13.91
C LEU A 137 6.12 16.80 13.53
N GLN A 138 6.04 15.62 14.14
CA GLN A 138 6.92 14.48 13.85
C GLN A 138 6.83 14.06 12.38
N MET A 139 5.61 13.92 11.82
CA MET A 139 5.41 13.64 10.40
C MET A 139 6.11 14.68 9.50
N LEU A 140 6.01 15.95 9.86
CA LEU A 140 6.63 17.04 9.10
C LEU A 140 8.16 16.93 9.14
N ILE A 141 8.73 16.70 10.32
CA ILE A 141 10.17 16.53 10.50
C ILE A 141 10.67 15.32 9.69
N VAL A 142 10.03 14.16 9.82
CA VAL A 142 10.39 12.94 9.08
C VAL A 142 10.25 13.15 7.57
N THR A 143 9.20 13.84 7.12
CA THR A 143 9.03 14.20 5.70
C THR A 143 10.23 15.00 5.21
N VAL A 144 10.59 16.09 5.89
CA VAL A 144 11.69 16.96 5.48
C VAL A 144 13.03 16.21 5.49
N LEU A 145 13.30 15.41 6.53
CA LEU A 145 14.50 14.59 6.62
C LEU A 145 14.57 13.59 5.47
N MET A 146 13.49 12.85 5.21
CA MET A 146 13.48 11.85 4.13
C MET A 146 13.60 12.48 2.75
N ILE A 147 12.93 13.61 2.49
CA ILE A 147 13.10 14.35 1.23
C ILE A 147 14.57 14.75 1.06
N THR A 148 15.21 15.27 2.12
CA THR A 148 16.61 15.71 2.08
C THR A 148 17.54 14.53 1.78
N VAL A 149 17.45 13.45 2.56
CA VAL A 149 18.33 12.27 2.41
C VAL A 149 18.14 11.60 1.04
N LEU A 150 16.90 11.38 0.60
CA LEU A 150 16.64 10.75 -0.70
C LEU A 150 17.06 11.66 -1.88
N SER A 151 16.95 12.97 -1.73
CA SER A 151 17.43 13.93 -2.74
C SER A 151 18.95 13.92 -2.86
N LEU A 152 19.66 13.85 -1.72
CA LEU A 152 21.13 13.73 -1.71
C LEU A 152 21.60 12.41 -2.36
N LEU A 153 20.84 11.32 -2.23
CA LEU A 153 21.11 10.04 -2.90
C LEU A 153 20.74 10.05 -4.40
N GLY A 154 20.16 11.14 -4.90
CA GLY A 154 19.70 11.26 -6.28
C GLY A 154 18.61 10.25 -6.63
N VAL A 155 17.70 9.96 -5.69
CA VAL A 155 16.55 9.08 -5.93
C VAL A 155 15.47 9.86 -6.68
N LYS A 156 14.98 9.27 -7.77
CA LYS A 156 13.89 9.88 -8.54
C LYS A 156 12.63 9.92 -7.69
N TYR A 157 11.91 11.04 -7.72
CA TYR A 157 10.71 11.29 -6.92
C TYR A 157 10.96 11.39 -5.40
N ALA A 158 12.16 11.80 -4.96
CA ALA A 158 12.50 11.98 -3.54
C ALA A 158 11.46 12.78 -2.72
N VAL A 159 10.88 13.85 -3.31
CA VAL A 159 9.82 14.64 -2.67
C VAL A 159 8.57 13.80 -2.38
N LEU A 160 8.10 13.04 -3.38
CA LEU A 160 6.94 12.17 -3.25
C LEU A 160 7.20 11.06 -2.22
N LEU A 161 8.36 10.41 -2.32
CA LEU A 161 8.73 9.30 -1.43
C LEU A 161 8.92 9.76 0.01
N GLY A 162 9.50 10.94 0.23
CA GLY A 162 9.63 11.52 1.57
C GLY A 162 8.27 11.92 2.18
N LEU A 163 7.34 12.43 1.37
CA LEU A 163 5.97 12.69 1.82
C LEU A 163 5.25 11.39 2.20
N VAL A 164 5.37 10.35 1.37
CA VAL A 164 4.85 9.01 1.67
C VAL A 164 5.44 8.48 2.98
N ALA A 165 6.73 8.66 3.21
CA ALA A 165 7.40 8.26 4.45
C ALA A 165 6.81 8.96 5.67
N GLY A 166 6.69 10.29 5.65
CA GLY A 166 6.14 11.03 6.78
C GLY A 166 4.65 10.75 7.03
N ILE A 167 3.84 10.58 5.97
CA ILE A 167 2.42 10.22 6.11
C ILE A 167 2.26 8.86 6.79
N PHE A 168 3.00 7.86 6.31
CA PHE A 168 2.92 6.53 6.88
C PHE A 168 3.48 6.47 8.30
N ASN A 169 4.41 7.36 8.67
CA ASN A 169 4.99 7.42 10.03
C ASN A 169 3.98 7.70 11.16
N VAL A 170 2.75 8.12 10.84
CA VAL A 170 1.65 8.25 11.83
C VAL A 170 1.39 6.95 12.58
N VAL A 171 1.58 5.81 11.91
CA VAL A 171 1.34 4.49 12.48
C VAL A 171 2.71 3.84 12.76
N PRO A 172 3.15 3.78 14.02
CA PRO A 172 4.44 3.18 14.36
C PRO A 172 4.58 1.76 13.82
N TYR A 173 5.79 1.39 13.39
CA TYR A 173 6.17 0.09 12.82
C TYR A 173 5.55 -0.25 11.46
N LEU A 174 4.24 -0.05 11.26
CA LEU A 174 3.59 -0.25 9.96
C LEU A 174 4.03 0.82 8.96
N GLY A 175 4.20 2.05 9.44
CA GLY A 175 4.52 3.20 8.62
C GLY A 175 5.79 3.03 7.82
N ILE A 176 6.88 2.71 8.51
CA ILE A 176 8.17 2.45 7.88
C ILE A 176 8.09 1.30 6.90
N PHE A 177 7.40 0.20 7.24
CA PHE A 177 7.34 -0.96 6.37
C PHE A 177 6.72 -0.61 5.01
N PHE A 178 5.54 0.03 5.02
CA PHE A 178 4.87 0.42 3.77
C PHE A 178 5.64 1.51 3.01
N ALA A 179 6.15 2.52 3.70
CA ALA A 179 6.93 3.58 3.06
C ALA A 179 8.22 3.04 2.42
N LEU A 180 8.93 2.17 3.13
CA LEU A 180 10.13 1.50 2.63
C LEU A 180 9.80 0.61 1.43
N LEU A 181 8.73 -0.18 1.50
CA LEU A 181 8.30 -1.05 0.41
C LEU A 181 8.02 -0.23 -0.86
N VAL A 182 7.23 0.84 -0.76
CA VAL A 182 6.91 1.71 -1.89
C VAL A 182 8.17 2.39 -2.44
N SER A 183 9.03 2.91 -1.58
CA SER A 183 10.28 3.57 -1.98
C SER A 183 11.28 2.61 -2.62
N CYS A 184 11.42 1.38 -2.11
CA CYS A 184 12.26 0.35 -2.68
C CYS A 184 11.76 -0.08 -4.06
N LEU A 185 10.45 -0.31 -4.23
CA LEU A 185 9.87 -0.66 -5.53
C LEU A 185 10.10 0.44 -6.58
N ILE A 186 9.84 1.70 -6.23
CA ILE A 186 10.02 2.83 -7.14
C ILE A 186 11.51 3.06 -7.46
N THR A 187 12.38 2.95 -6.46
CA THR A 187 13.84 3.11 -6.66
C THR A 187 14.40 1.97 -7.51
N PHE A 188 13.97 0.73 -7.27
CA PHE A 188 14.36 -0.42 -8.07
C PHE A 188 14.00 -0.21 -9.54
N ALA A 189 12.75 0.20 -9.80
CA ALA A 189 12.25 0.45 -11.14
C ALA A 189 12.93 1.62 -11.86
N THR A 190 13.50 2.60 -11.14
CA THR A 190 14.05 3.83 -11.73
C THR A 190 15.57 3.91 -11.72
N ALA A 191 16.24 3.21 -10.80
CA ALA A 191 17.68 3.32 -10.55
C ALA A 191 18.38 1.98 -10.26
N GLY A 192 17.66 0.86 -10.25
CA GLY A 192 18.21 -0.49 -10.08
C GLY A 192 18.54 -0.88 -8.64
N ALA A 193 18.93 -2.15 -8.45
CA ALA A 193 19.12 -2.78 -7.13
C ALA A 193 20.19 -2.10 -6.25
N GLY A 194 21.25 -1.55 -6.85
CA GLY A 194 22.33 -0.89 -6.10
C GLY A 194 21.85 0.33 -5.30
N LYS A 195 20.96 1.15 -5.87
CA LYS A 195 20.39 2.30 -5.16
C LYS A 195 19.36 1.89 -4.09
N VAL A 196 18.71 0.74 -4.24
CA VAL A 196 17.73 0.24 -3.25
C VAL A 196 18.40 -0.01 -1.90
N LEU A 197 19.64 -0.53 -1.90
CA LEU A 197 20.38 -0.75 -0.66
C LEU A 197 20.66 0.57 0.09
N LEU A 198 20.99 1.64 -0.63
CA LEU A 198 21.19 2.97 -0.06
C LEU A 198 19.89 3.55 0.51
N VAL A 199 18.75 3.34 -0.17
CA VAL A 199 17.43 3.74 0.35
C VAL A 199 17.08 2.97 1.63
N LEU A 200 17.36 1.66 1.67
CA LEU A 200 17.19 0.84 2.87
C LEU A 200 17.97 1.41 4.06
N ILE A 201 19.25 1.72 3.87
CA ILE A 201 20.11 2.31 4.90
C ILE A 201 19.58 3.69 5.32
N ALA A 202 19.13 4.51 4.37
CA ALA A 202 18.56 5.83 4.67
C ALA A 202 17.31 5.73 5.56
N TYR A 203 16.38 4.82 5.26
CA TYR A 203 15.18 4.60 6.08
C TYR A 203 15.53 4.12 7.48
N ILE A 204 16.49 3.18 7.61
CA ILE A 204 16.96 2.71 8.92
C ILE A 204 17.57 3.87 9.71
N GLY A 205 18.42 4.69 9.08
CA GLY A 205 19.06 5.82 9.72
C GLY A 205 18.08 6.90 10.19
N VAL A 206 17.15 7.30 9.32
CA VAL A 206 16.12 8.30 9.69
C VAL A 206 15.18 7.76 10.76
N HIS A 207 14.79 6.48 10.69
CA HIS A 207 13.95 5.90 11.73
C HIS A 207 14.68 5.70 13.06
N ALA A 208 16.00 5.46 13.05
CA ALA A 208 16.77 5.44 14.28
C ALA A 208 16.80 6.82 14.94
N ILE A 209 16.83 7.91 14.16
CA ILE A 209 16.69 9.27 14.68
C ILE A 209 15.28 9.48 15.23
N ASP A 210 14.25 9.14 14.44
CA ASP A 210 12.85 9.30 14.84
C ASP A 210 12.51 8.52 16.11
N GLY A 211 12.94 7.27 16.23
CA GLY A 211 12.62 6.41 17.37
C GLY A 211 13.42 6.66 18.64
N ASN A 212 14.55 7.38 18.58
CA ASN A 212 15.41 7.63 19.74
C ASN A 212 15.45 9.10 20.19
N ILE A 213 15.11 10.05 19.31
CA ILE A 213 15.30 11.49 19.56
C ILE A 213 13.98 12.28 19.49
N LEU A 214 13.00 11.85 18.67
CA LEU A 214 11.71 12.52 18.47
C LEU A 214 10.60 11.89 19.32
#